data_AF-A0A218NML3-F1
#
_entry.id   AF-A0A218NML3-F1
#
_cell.length_a   1.000
_cell.length_b   1.000
_cell.length_c   1.000
_cell.angle_alpha   90.00
_cell.angle_beta   90.00
_cell.angle_gamma   90.00
#
_symmetry.space_group_name_H-M   'P 1'
#
loop_
_entity.id
_entity.type
_entity.pdbx_description
1 polymer ?
#
loop_
_entity_poly.entity_id
_entity_poly.type
_entity_poly.pdbx_seq_one_letter_code
_entity_poly.pdbx_strand_id
1 'polypeptide(L)'
;MIFMKEQNSNTDQKPTTVEEGDEVEVYYTGKLQSGEVFDSNEKSEPLKFKVGSGEIIKGFDDAVRGMKEGESKDVEIEPKDAYGEYSNDLSIKVPLSTFGDSKPVKGMGVETEEGQQGIITDVNDTEATVDFNPPLAGKVLKFNIKVSQVKKN
;
A
#
# COMPACT_ATOMS: atom_id res chain seq x y z
N MET A 1 14.12 57.67 -0.52
CA MET A 1 13.78 56.57 0.42
C MET A 1 12.30 56.72 0.72
N ILE A 2 11.39 55.83 0.35
CA ILE A 2 11.38 54.37 0.53
C ILE A 2 10.76 53.73 -0.74
N PHE A 3 11.46 52.75 -1.33
CA PHE A 3 10.90 51.87 -2.35
C PHE A 3 10.08 50.79 -1.64
N MET A 4 8.75 50.76 -1.84
CA MET A 4 7.97 49.53 -1.67
C MET A 4 8.07 48.77 -2.99
N LYS A 5 8.80 47.65 -2.99
CA LYS A 5 8.77 46.73 -4.13
C LYS A 5 7.49 45.91 -4.03
N GLU A 6 6.67 46.14 -5.04
CA GLU A 6 5.43 45.49 -5.41
C GLU A 6 5.61 43.98 -5.55
N GLN A 7 4.66 43.24 -4.97
CA GLN A 7 4.47 41.81 -5.10
C GLN A 7 4.17 41.47 -6.56
N ASN A 8 5.00 40.67 -7.23
CA ASN A 8 4.53 39.91 -8.40
C ASN A 8 5.41 38.68 -8.68
N SER A 9 4.82 37.50 -8.51
CA SER A 9 5.11 36.33 -9.34
C SER A 9 3.85 35.49 -9.39
N ASN A 10 2.84 36.03 -10.07
CA ASN A 10 1.86 35.22 -10.76
C ASN A 10 2.64 34.23 -11.65
N THR A 11 2.54 32.94 -11.37
CA THR A 11 3.02 31.94 -12.32
C THR A 11 1.83 31.06 -12.69
N ASP A 12 1.33 31.28 -13.90
CA ASP A 12 0.63 30.29 -14.70
C ASP A 12 1.57 29.11 -14.99
N GLN A 13 2.02 28.39 -13.94
CA GLN A 13 2.71 27.11 -14.13
C GLN A 13 1.65 26.09 -14.52
N LYS A 14 1.67 25.69 -15.79
CA LYS A 14 0.96 24.52 -16.25
C LYS A 14 1.36 23.36 -15.32
N PRO A 15 0.42 22.72 -14.60
CA PRO A 15 0.79 21.81 -13.53
C PRO A 15 1.59 20.64 -14.09
N THR A 16 2.72 20.38 -13.44
CA THR A 16 3.71 19.38 -13.86
C THR A 16 3.05 18.01 -13.94
N THR A 17 3.08 17.37 -15.10
CA THR A 17 2.57 16.01 -15.28
C THR A 17 3.62 15.00 -14.85
N VAL A 18 3.20 13.99 -14.11
CA VAL A 18 4.05 12.91 -13.61
C VAL A 18 4.43 11.96 -14.76
N GLU A 19 5.72 11.70 -14.90
CA GLU A 19 6.30 10.78 -15.89
C GLU A 19 7.18 9.73 -15.21
N GLU A 20 7.52 8.67 -15.94
CA GLU A 20 8.43 7.64 -15.44
C GLU A 20 9.81 8.24 -15.12
N GLY A 21 10.37 7.84 -13.97
CA GLY A 21 11.63 8.35 -13.47
C GLY A 21 11.52 9.61 -12.60
N ASP A 22 10.39 10.33 -12.63
CA ASP A 22 10.17 11.47 -11.74
C ASP A 22 10.11 11.05 -10.27
N GLU A 23 10.53 11.96 -9.39
CA GLU A 23 10.39 11.81 -7.95
C GLU A 23 9.10 12.55 -7.52
N VAL A 24 8.16 11.85 -6.91
CA VAL A 24 6.86 12.40 -6.52
C VAL A 24 6.63 12.31 -5.02
N GLU A 25 5.90 13.28 -4.51
CA GLU A 25 5.36 13.27 -3.15
C GLU A 25 3.84 13.15 -3.22
N VAL A 26 3.28 12.19 -2.48
CA VAL A 26 1.84 11.91 -2.50
C VAL A 26 1.26 11.79 -1.11
N TYR A 27 0.02 12.26 -0.98
CA TYR A 27 -0.88 11.86 0.09
C TYR A 27 -1.84 10.79 -0.43
N TYR A 28 -2.15 9.81 0.39
CA TYR A 28 -3.11 8.78 0.05
C TYR A 28 -3.92 8.30 1.24
N THR A 29 -5.07 7.73 0.91
CA THR A 29 -5.88 6.94 1.83
C THR A 29 -6.28 5.64 1.15
N GLY A 30 -5.80 4.52 1.68
CA GLY A 30 -6.10 3.16 1.25
C GLY A 30 -7.30 2.58 2.01
N LYS A 31 -8.28 2.09 1.27
CA LYS A 31 -9.51 1.48 1.78
C LYS A 31 -9.74 0.11 1.17
N LEU A 32 -10.32 -0.79 1.96
CA LEU A 32 -10.91 -2.02 1.46
C LEU A 32 -12.24 -1.73 0.75
N GLN A 33 -12.73 -2.67 -0.07
CA GLN A 33 -14.06 -2.54 -0.68
C GLN A 33 -15.20 -2.41 0.35
N SER A 34 -14.98 -2.89 1.59
CA SER A 34 -15.89 -2.68 2.72
C SER A 34 -16.00 -1.21 3.16
N GLY A 35 -15.07 -0.35 2.74
CA GLY A 35 -14.95 1.04 3.19
C GLY A 35 -14.01 1.23 4.38
N GLU A 36 -13.51 0.15 4.97
CA GLU A 36 -12.52 0.19 6.05
C GLU A 36 -11.19 0.77 5.54
N VAL A 37 -10.68 1.79 6.23
CA VAL A 37 -9.36 2.37 5.95
C VAL A 37 -8.31 1.45 6.56
N PHE A 38 -7.41 0.90 5.74
CA PHE A 38 -6.31 0.08 6.22
C PHE A 38 -5.01 0.87 6.35
N ASP A 39 -4.86 1.96 5.59
CA ASP A 39 -3.66 2.80 5.61
C ASP A 39 -3.96 4.23 5.12
N SER A 40 -3.24 5.23 5.64
CA SER A 40 -3.36 6.64 5.23
C SER A 40 -2.19 7.46 5.77
N ASN A 41 -1.69 8.41 4.97
CA ASN A 41 -0.69 9.39 5.40
C ASN A 41 -1.21 10.83 5.42
N GLU A 42 -2.53 11.07 5.37
CA GLU A 42 -3.11 12.42 5.37
C GLU A 42 -2.72 13.28 6.59
N LYS A 43 -2.32 12.63 7.70
CA LYS A 43 -1.90 13.27 8.95
C LYS A 43 -0.39 13.14 9.22
N SER A 44 0.38 12.72 8.22
CA SER A 44 1.80 12.38 8.33
C SER A 44 2.59 13.04 7.20
N GLU A 45 3.88 12.73 7.09
CA GLU A 45 4.70 13.19 5.97
C GLU A 45 4.21 12.55 4.64
N PRO A 46 4.33 13.29 3.52
CA PRO A 46 3.96 12.75 2.23
C PRO A 46 4.85 11.56 1.89
N LEU A 47 4.26 10.56 1.23
CA LEU A 47 5.01 9.40 0.75
C LEU A 47 5.81 9.83 -0.47
N LYS A 48 7.12 9.66 -0.41
CA LYS A 48 8.03 10.00 -1.48
C LYS A 48 8.54 8.75 -2.15
N PHE A 49 8.43 8.67 -3.47
CA PHE A 49 8.95 7.55 -4.25
C PHE A 49 9.31 7.98 -5.67
N LYS A 50 10.11 7.15 -6.36
CA LYS A 50 10.43 7.34 -7.77
C LYS A 50 9.47 6.55 -8.65
N VAL A 51 8.83 7.23 -9.59
CA VAL A 51 7.85 6.59 -10.48
C VAL A 51 8.54 5.58 -11.40
N GLY A 52 8.02 4.36 -11.45
CA GLY A 52 8.58 3.24 -12.20
C GLY A 52 9.75 2.51 -11.52
N SER A 53 10.10 2.85 -10.27
CA SER A 53 11.20 2.18 -9.55
C SER A 53 10.85 0.78 -9.04
N GLY A 54 9.55 0.47 -8.89
CA GLY A 54 9.08 -0.74 -8.24
C GLY A 54 9.12 -0.69 -6.71
N GLU A 55 9.34 0.49 -6.10
CA GLU A 55 9.30 0.68 -4.64
C GLU A 55 7.89 0.57 -4.05
N ILE A 56 6.86 0.76 -4.88
CA ILE A 56 5.44 0.70 -4.50
C ILE A 56 4.71 -0.31 -5.37
N ILE A 57 3.53 -0.74 -4.93
CA ILE A 57 2.67 -1.65 -5.68
C ILE A 57 2.40 -1.12 -7.09
N LYS A 58 2.44 -2.04 -8.07
CA LYS A 58 2.37 -1.70 -9.49
C LYS A 58 1.16 -0.83 -9.84
N GLY A 59 -0.01 -1.16 -9.31
CA GLY A 59 -1.24 -0.41 -9.58
C GLY A 59 -1.22 1.02 -9.05
N PHE A 60 -0.49 1.28 -7.96
CA PHE A 60 -0.36 2.63 -7.41
C PHE A 60 0.59 3.46 -8.28
N ASP A 61 1.73 2.87 -8.66
CA ASP A 61 2.68 3.50 -9.57
C ASP A 61 2.03 3.84 -10.93
N ASP A 62 1.33 2.87 -11.52
CA ASP A 62 0.56 3.05 -12.76
C ASP A 62 -0.52 4.13 -12.62
N ALA A 63 -1.18 4.24 -11.46
CA ALA A 63 -2.25 5.20 -11.24
C ALA A 63 -1.76 6.65 -11.17
N VAL A 64 -0.56 6.86 -10.62
CA VAL A 64 0.09 8.17 -10.45
C VAL A 64 0.71 8.68 -11.74
N ARG A 65 1.14 7.79 -12.65
CA ARG A 65 1.60 8.18 -13.99
C ARG A 65 0.52 8.98 -14.74
N GLY A 66 0.91 10.12 -15.28
CA GLY A 66 0.01 11.03 -16.00
C GLY A 66 -0.88 11.91 -15.13
N MET A 67 -0.88 11.72 -13.79
CA MET A 67 -1.48 12.71 -12.88
C MET A 67 -0.68 14.01 -12.92
N LYS A 68 -1.31 15.10 -12.55
CA LYS A 68 -0.68 16.42 -12.44
C LYS A 68 -0.38 16.76 -10.99
N GLU A 69 0.63 17.58 -10.77
CA GLU A 69 0.87 18.18 -9.46
C GLU A 69 -0.38 18.90 -8.95
N GLY A 70 -0.78 18.60 -7.72
CA GLY A 70 -2.02 19.07 -7.09
C GLY A 70 -3.28 18.25 -7.40
N GLU A 71 -3.23 17.32 -8.35
CA GLU A 71 -4.36 16.47 -8.72
C GLU A 71 -4.64 15.41 -7.64
N SER A 72 -5.92 15.09 -7.46
CA SER A 72 -6.37 13.95 -6.67
C SER A 72 -7.21 13.01 -7.54
N LYS A 73 -7.04 11.70 -7.33
CA LYS A 73 -7.66 10.65 -8.11
C LYS A 73 -7.99 9.46 -7.22
N ASP A 74 -9.19 8.94 -7.38
CA ASP A 74 -9.58 7.65 -6.83
C ASP A 74 -9.24 6.54 -7.83
N VAL A 75 -8.61 5.47 -7.35
CA VAL A 75 -8.27 4.29 -8.15
C VAL A 75 -8.64 3.02 -7.40
N GLU A 76 -9.10 2.03 -8.15
CA GLU A 76 -9.31 0.67 -7.67
C GLU A 76 -8.20 -0.21 -8.25
N ILE A 77 -7.48 -0.92 -7.39
CA ILE A 77 -6.33 -1.74 -7.74
C ILE A 77 -6.66 -3.20 -7.46
N GLU A 78 -6.62 -4.00 -8.52
CA GLU A 78 -6.84 -5.45 -8.46
C GLU A 78 -5.70 -6.15 -7.68
N PRO A 79 -5.95 -7.31 -7.05
CA PRO A 79 -4.96 -8.00 -6.22
C PRO A 79 -3.64 -8.25 -6.96
N LYS A 80 -3.70 -8.69 -8.23
CA LYS A 80 -2.54 -8.90 -9.11
C LYS A 80 -1.63 -7.67 -9.28
N ASP A 81 -2.15 -6.46 -9.13
CA ASP A 81 -1.41 -5.19 -9.25
C ASP A 81 -1.14 -4.56 -7.86
N ALA A 82 -1.55 -5.23 -6.77
CA ALA A 82 -1.36 -4.85 -5.38
C ALA A 82 -0.47 -5.87 -4.63
N TYR A 83 -1.06 -6.66 -3.72
CA TYR A 83 -0.37 -7.62 -2.86
C TYR A 83 -0.47 -9.07 -3.36
N GLY A 84 -0.83 -9.26 -4.62
CA GLY A 84 -0.98 -10.57 -5.26
C GLY A 84 -2.34 -11.22 -5.01
N GLU A 85 -2.57 -12.30 -5.74
CA GLU A 85 -3.74 -13.16 -5.53
C GLU A 85 -3.61 -13.97 -4.25
N TYR A 86 -4.74 -14.31 -3.65
CA TYR A 86 -4.74 -15.26 -2.54
C TYR A 86 -4.34 -16.65 -3.06
N SER A 87 -3.34 -17.25 -2.43
CA SER A 87 -2.87 -18.59 -2.75
C SER A 87 -3.29 -19.58 -1.67
N ASN A 88 -4.08 -20.57 -2.06
CA ASN A 88 -4.41 -21.70 -1.18
C ASN A 88 -3.16 -22.51 -0.79
N ASP A 89 -2.11 -22.48 -1.61
CA ASP A 89 -0.86 -23.21 -1.34
C ASP A 89 -0.07 -22.57 -0.19
N LEU A 90 -0.32 -21.30 0.11
CA LEU A 90 0.23 -20.60 1.29
C LEU A 90 -0.64 -20.77 2.55
N SER A 91 -1.74 -21.53 2.44
CA SER A 91 -2.55 -21.95 3.59
C SER A 91 -2.30 -23.42 3.86
N ILE A 92 -1.52 -23.71 4.90
CA ILE A 92 -1.05 -25.07 5.18
C ILE A 92 -1.61 -25.61 6.49
N LYS A 93 -1.78 -26.93 6.55
CA LYS A 93 -2.17 -27.64 7.76
C LYS A 93 -0.93 -28.04 8.53
N VAL A 94 -0.88 -27.62 9.79
CA VAL A 94 0.23 -27.85 10.71
C VAL A 94 -0.28 -28.72 11.86
N PRO A 95 0.33 -29.90 12.11
CA PRO A 95 -0.04 -30.74 13.25
C PRO A 95 0.06 -30.00 14.58
N LEU A 96 -0.86 -30.27 15.51
CA LEU A 96 -0.84 -29.61 16.83
C LEU A 96 0.46 -29.87 17.59
N SER A 97 1.13 -31.00 17.35
CA SER A 97 2.42 -31.33 17.95
C SER A 97 3.54 -30.35 17.59
N THR A 98 3.45 -29.67 16.45
CA THR A 98 4.45 -28.67 16.02
C THR A 98 4.45 -27.42 16.93
N PHE A 99 3.33 -27.14 17.60
CA PHE A 99 3.20 -25.99 18.49
C PHE A 99 3.73 -26.23 19.91
N GLY A 100 4.18 -27.46 20.21
CA GLY A 100 4.69 -27.83 21.53
C GLY A 100 3.65 -27.60 22.63
N ASP A 101 4.02 -26.85 23.67
CA ASP A 101 3.11 -26.49 24.77
C ASP A 101 2.15 -25.33 24.42
N SER A 102 2.38 -24.65 23.30
CA SER A 102 1.53 -23.56 22.86
C SER A 102 0.23 -24.12 22.31
N LYS A 103 -0.90 -23.65 22.84
CA LYS A 103 -2.22 -24.04 22.31
C LYS A 103 -2.59 -23.12 21.15
N PRO A 104 -2.55 -23.57 19.88
CA PRO A 104 -2.92 -22.73 18.75
C PRO A 104 -4.41 -22.37 18.84
N VAL A 105 -4.71 -21.11 18.55
CA VAL A 105 -6.08 -20.59 18.50
C VAL A 105 -6.26 -19.76 17.23
N LYS A 106 -7.47 -19.78 16.68
CA LYS A 106 -7.82 -18.95 15.54
C LYS A 106 -7.53 -17.47 15.81
N GLY A 107 -6.85 -16.81 14.88
CA GLY A 107 -6.38 -15.43 14.97
C GLY A 107 -4.98 -15.27 15.58
N MET A 108 -4.37 -16.34 16.11
CA MET A 108 -3.01 -16.28 16.65
C MET A 108 -2.00 -16.14 15.51
N GLY A 109 -1.09 -15.17 15.66
CA GLY A 109 0.06 -15.00 14.78
C GLY A 109 1.12 -16.07 15.06
N VAL A 110 1.76 -16.55 13.99
CA VAL A 110 2.87 -17.49 14.06
C VAL A 110 4.03 -16.93 13.25
N GLU A 111 5.24 -17.26 13.67
CA GLU A 111 6.47 -16.94 12.96
C GLU A 111 7.27 -18.23 12.80
N THR A 112 7.69 -18.53 11.57
CA THR A 112 8.56 -19.67 11.30
C THR A 112 10.01 -19.34 11.68
N GLU A 113 10.88 -20.35 11.77
CA GLU A 113 12.32 -20.14 12.00
C GLU A 113 12.99 -19.30 10.90
N GLU A 114 12.38 -19.26 9.71
CA GLU A 114 12.83 -18.44 8.57
C GLU A 114 12.31 -16.98 8.65
N GLY A 115 11.59 -16.63 9.72
CA GLY A 115 11.00 -15.30 9.92
C GLY A 115 9.70 -15.06 9.14
N GLN A 116 9.13 -16.10 8.53
CA GLN A 116 7.88 -15.98 7.79
C GLN A 116 6.71 -15.87 8.76
N GLN A 117 5.91 -14.83 8.62
CA GLN A 117 4.74 -14.59 9.46
C GLN A 117 3.48 -15.18 8.85
N GLY A 118 2.66 -15.80 9.68
CA GLY A 118 1.36 -16.34 9.30
C GLY A 118 0.32 -16.15 10.40
N ILE A 119 -0.94 -16.46 10.10
CA ILE A 119 -2.06 -16.37 11.04
C ILE A 119 -2.80 -17.70 11.04
N ILE A 120 -3.10 -18.22 12.23
CA ILE A 120 -3.95 -19.41 12.37
C ILE A 120 -5.39 -19.05 11.99
N THR A 121 -5.93 -19.65 10.93
CA THR A 121 -7.29 -19.36 10.43
C THR A 121 -8.33 -20.37 10.90
N ASP A 122 -7.89 -21.56 11.27
CA ASP A 122 -8.74 -22.63 11.79
C ASP A 122 -7.95 -23.59 12.69
N VAL A 123 -8.63 -24.22 13.65
CA VAL A 123 -8.02 -25.24 14.53
C VAL A 123 -9.04 -26.35 14.76
N ASN A 124 -8.62 -27.60 14.53
CA ASN A 124 -9.39 -28.79 14.85
C ASN A 124 -8.64 -29.66 15.88
N ASP A 125 -9.15 -30.87 16.14
CA ASP A 125 -8.61 -31.78 17.18
C ASP A 125 -7.19 -32.30 16.88
N THR A 126 -6.71 -32.19 15.64
CA THR A 126 -5.46 -32.81 15.18
C THR A 126 -4.47 -31.83 14.55
N GLU A 127 -4.96 -30.75 13.95
CA GLU A 127 -4.17 -29.80 13.18
C GLU A 127 -4.74 -28.37 13.28
N ALA A 128 -3.87 -27.40 13.08
CA ALA A 128 -4.22 -26.00 12.86
C ALA A 128 -3.96 -25.64 11.39
N THR A 129 -4.84 -24.84 10.79
CA THR A 129 -4.60 -24.23 9.48
C THR A 129 -3.91 -22.89 9.68
N VAL A 130 -2.75 -22.72 9.07
CA VAL A 130 -1.93 -21.51 9.12
C VAL A 130 -1.91 -20.88 7.74
N ASP A 131 -2.34 -19.62 7.66
CA ASP A 131 -2.33 -18.81 6.46
C ASP A 131 -1.11 -17.89 6.43
N PHE A 132 -0.26 -18.07 5.44
CA PHE A 132 0.95 -17.29 5.21
C PHE A 132 0.80 -16.29 4.05
N ASN A 133 -0.41 -16.07 3.53
CA ASN A 133 -0.64 -15.04 2.53
C ASN A 133 -0.38 -13.66 3.13
N PRO A 134 0.10 -12.68 2.32
CA PRO A 134 0.08 -11.28 2.71
C PRO A 134 -1.32 -10.88 3.21
N PRO A 135 -1.46 -10.06 4.26
CA PRO A 135 -2.77 -9.73 4.84
C PRO A 135 -3.78 -9.12 3.87
N LEU A 136 -3.28 -8.47 2.80
CA LEU A 136 -4.07 -7.83 1.75
C LEU A 136 -4.14 -8.64 0.45
N ALA A 137 -3.59 -9.85 0.40
CA ALA A 137 -3.65 -10.72 -0.78
C ALA A 137 -5.10 -11.09 -1.12
N GLY A 138 -5.40 -11.14 -2.42
CA GLY A 138 -6.74 -11.41 -2.95
C GLY A 138 -7.77 -10.30 -2.69
N LYS A 139 -7.38 -9.18 -2.07
CA LYS A 139 -8.27 -8.04 -1.82
C LYS A 139 -8.09 -6.98 -2.89
N VAL A 140 -9.20 -6.50 -3.42
CA VAL A 140 -9.24 -5.28 -4.24
C VAL A 140 -9.10 -4.06 -3.32
N LEU A 141 -8.15 -3.18 -3.64
CA LEU A 141 -7.82 -2.02 -2.83
C LEU A 141 -8.28 -0.73 -3.51
N LYS A 142 -8.91 0.15 -2.75
CA LYS A 142 -9.33 1.49 -3.21
C LYS A 142 -8.39 2.52 -2.63
N PHE A 143 -7.73 3.30 -3.47
CA PHE A 143 -6.87 4.40 -3.05
C PHE A 143 -7.44 5.72 -3.51
N ASN A 144 -7.55 6.67 -2.59
CA ASN A 144 -7.54 8.07 -2.96
C ASN A 144 -6.09 8.53 -2.93
N ILE A 145 -5.58 9.05 -4.05
CA ILE A 145 -4.20 9.52 -4.17
C ILE A 145 -4.23 11.01 -4.52
N LYS A 146 -3.35 11.79 -3.92
CA LYS A 146 -3.16 13.20 -4.20
C LYS A 146 -1.67 13.48 -4.39
N VAL A 147 -1.30 13.98 -5.57
CA VAL A 147 0.09 14.39 -5.83
C VAL A 147 0.29 15.78 -5.23
N SER A 148 1.18 15.90 -4.24
CA SER A 148 1.52 17.19 -3.62
C SER A 148 2.64 17.89 -4.37
N GLN A 149 3.64 17.15 -4.85
CA GLN A 149 4.80 17.71 -5.54
C GLN A 149 5.35 16.74 -6.58
N VAL A 150 5.85 17.28 -7.69
CA VAL A 150 6.58 16.53 -8.71
C VAL A 150 7.94 17.15 -8.94
N LYS A 151 8.99 16.33 -8.84
CA LYS A 151 10.36 16.72 -9.14
C LYS A 151 10.87 15.92 -10.33
N LYS A 152 11.12 16.64 -11.43
CA LYS A 152 11.64 16.08 -12.67
C LYS A 152 13.05 15.50 -12.48
N ASN A 153 13.27 14.33 -13.07
CA ASN A 153 14.55 13.63 -13.11
C ASN A 153 15.49 14.14 -14.22
#